data_AF-D4CMR3-F1
#
_entry.id   AF-D4CMR3-F1
#
_cell.length_a   1.000
_cell.length_b   1.000
_cell.length_c   1.000
_cell.angle_alpha   90.00
_cell.angle_beta   90.00
_cell.angle_gamma   90.00
#
_symmetry.space_group_name_H-M   'P 1'
#
loop_
_entity.id
_entity.type
_entity.pdbx_description
1 polymer ?
#
loop_
_entity_poly.entity_id
_entity_poly.type
_entity_poly.pdbx_seq_one_letter_code
_entity_poly.pdbx_strand_id
1 'polypeptide(L)'
;MRGKEILKTQEKYYLADTALRYSVLGYTPDGAASSLENVVYLELCRRGYTVMIGKIPDGEVDFVAQRQNERLYVQVTQEIKSEKTEKREYERLLEIRDNYPKYVLRSDEFAGGNYEGIKSMHIADFLLSTEY
;
A
#
# COMPACT_ATOMS: atom_id res chain seq x y z
N MET A 1 -8.23 8.31 -40.00
CA MET A 1 -7.46 7.17 -39.47
C MET A 1 -6.15 7.68 -38.91
N ARG A 2 -5.91 7.40 -37.62
CA ARG A 2 -4.71 7.61 -36.76
C ARG A 2 -5.28 8.09 -35.42
N GLY A 3 -5.27 7.34 -34.35
CA GLY A 3 -4.74 6.03 -34.02
C GLY A 3 -4.99 5.99 -32.52
N LYS A 4 -5.70 4.96 -32.04
CA LYS A 4 -6.01 4.80 -30.62
C LYS A 4 -4.70 4.84 -29.84
N GLU A 5 -4.36 5.99 -29.25
CA GLU A 5 -3.42 6.04 -28.14
C GLU A 5 -4.11 5.28 -27.03
N ILE A 6 -3.74 4.01 -26.94
CA ILE A 6 -4.09 3.10 -25.88
C ILE A 6 -3.69 3.82 -24.59
N LEU A 7 -4.71 4.29 -23.87
CA LEU A 7 -4.61 4.69 -22.48
C LEU A 7 -3.93 3.52 -21.76
N LYS A 8 -2.62 3.66 -21.50
CA LYS A 8 -1.87 2.77 -20.62
C LYS A 8 -2.39 3.03 -19.20
N THR A 9 -3.53 2.44 -18.87
CA THR A 9 -3.86 2.16 -17.48
C THR A 9 -2.81 1.17 -16.99
N GLN A 10 -1.87 1.63 -16.15
CA GLN A 10 -1.07 0.71 -15.34
C GLN A 10 -2.02 0.06 -14.33
N GLU A 11 -2.71 -1.00 -14.77
CA GLU A 11 -3.50 -1.82 -13.87
C GLU A 11 -2.52 -2.55 -12.93
N LYS A 12 -2.62 -2.31 -11.62
CA LYS A 12 -1.82 -3.04 -10.61
C LYS A 12 -2.37 -4.46 -10.51
N TYR A 13 -1.63 -5.43 -11.05
CA TYR A 13 -1.93 -6.86 -10.94
C TYR A 13 -1.21 -7.44 -9.71
N TYR A 14 -1.97 -7.88 -8.71
CA TYR A 14 -1.45 -8.59 -7.55
C TYR A 14 -1.53 -10.10 -7.80
N LEU A 15 -0.42 -10.79 -7.55
CA LEU A 15 -0.35 -12.23 -7.76
C LEU A 15 -0.90 -12.95 -6.54
N ALA A 16 -1.73 -13.98 -6.77
CA ALA A 16 -2.21 -14.87 -5.73
C ALA A 16 -1.07 -15.63 -5.02
N ASP A 17 0.08 -15.77 -5.69
CA ASP A 17 1.31 -16.33 -5.15
C ASP A 17 2.50 -15.42 -5.52
N THR A 18 3.19 -14.89 -4.50
CA THR A 18 4.39 -14.05 -4.70
C THR A 18 5.54 -14.83 -5.34
N ALA A 19 5.66 -16.14 -5.09
CA ALA A 19 6.74 -16.99 -5.61
C ALA A 19 6.70 -17.13 -7.14
N LEU A 20 5.50 -17.07 -7.74
CA LEU A 20 5.35 -17.06 -9.21
C LEU A 20 6.06 -15.84 -9.83
N ARG A 21 6.08 -14.69 -9.16
CA ARG A 21 6.80 -13.49 -9.64
C ARG A 21 8.30 -13.71 -9.72
N TYR A 22 8.87 -14.32 -8.68
CA TYR A 22 10.30 -14.60 -8.58
C TYR A 22 10.76 -15.59 -9.66
N SER A 23 9.92 -16.58 -10.00
CA SER A 23 10.22 -17.56 -11.05
C SER A 23 10.25 -16.98 -12.47
N VAL A 24 9.52 -15.88 -12.73
CA VAL A 24 9.33 -15.34 -14.09
C VAL A 24 10.15 -14.07 -14.35
N LEU A 25 10.39 -13.22 -13.33
CA LEU A 25 10.95 -11.86 -13.53
C LEU A 25 12.32 -11.61 -12.85
N GLY A 26 12.81 -12.52 -12.00
CA GLY A 26 14.05 -12.33 -11.24
C GLY A 26 13.93 -11.33 -10.07
N TYR A 27 15.04 -11.08 -9.35
CA TYR A 27 15.09 -10.19 -8.19
C TYR A 27 15.60 -8.79 -8.56
N THR A 28 14.84 -7.75 -8.24
CA THR A 28 15.27 -6.35 -8.32
C THR A 28 14.81 -5.59 -7.06
N PRO A 29 15.47 -4.49 -6.67
CA PRO A 29 15.02 -3.64 -5.55
C PRO A 29 13.59 -3.10 -5.71
N ASP A 30 13.18 -2.79 -6.95
CA ASP A 30 11.78 -2.46 -7.29
C ASP A 30 10.84 -3.65 -7.04
N GLY A 31 11.34 -4.86 -7.27
CA GLY A 31 10.65 -6.11 -6.95
C GLY A 31 10.40 -6.30 -5.45
N ALA A 32 11.25 -5.78 -4.57
CA ALA A 32 11.07 -5.88 -3.12
C ALA A 32 9.89 -5.03 -2.62
N ALA A 33 9.78 -3.75 -3.03
CA ALA A 33 8.63 -2.88 -2.69
C ALA A 33 7.33 -3.49 -3.21
N SER A 34 7.36 -3.90 -4.48
CA SER A 34 6.27 -4.62 -5.13
C SER A 34 5.86 -5.92 -4.40
N SER A 35 6.83 -6.65 -3.84
CA SER A 35 6.54 -7.87 -3.07
C SER A 35 5.90 -7.55 -1.73
N LEU A 36 6.35 -6.49 -1.05
CA LEU A 36 5.76 -6.01 0.20
C LEU A 36 4.32 -5.56 0.00
N GLU A 37 4.05 -4.75 -1.04
CA GLU A 37 2.67 -4.39 -1.42
C GLU A 37 1.82 -5.64 -1.63
N ASN A 38 2.33 -6.66 -2.35
CA ASN A 38 1.59 -7.89 -2.60
C ASN A 38 1.33 -8.70 -1.33
N VAL A 39 2.29 -8.78 -0.41
CA VAL A 39 2.12 -9.45 0.88
C VAL A 39 1.05 -8.75 1.72
N VAL A 40 1.08 -7.42 1.79
CA VAL A 40 0.05 -6.62 2.49
C VAL A 40 -1.32 -6.81 1.86
N TYR A 41 -1.42 -6.79 0.52
CA TYR A 41 -2.67 -7.08 -0.19
C TYR A 41 -3.25 -8.45 0.18
N LEU A 42 -2.43 -9.51 0.09
CA LEU A 42 -2.85 -10.87 0.40
C LEU A 42 -3.29 -11.00 1.87
N GLU A 43 -2.58 -10.32 2.78
CA GLU A 43 -2.93 -10.32 4.20
C GLU A 43 -4.29 -9.64 4.45
N LEU A 44 -4.54 -8.47 3.85
CA LEU A 44 -5.83 -7.79 3.95
C LEU A 44 -6.97 -8.67 3.41
N CYS A 45 -6.75 -9.32 2.26
CA CYS A 45 -7.70 -10.30 1.71
C CYS A 45 -7.93 -11.49 2.66
N ARG A 46 -6.86 -12.04 3.28
CA ARG A 46 -6.94 -13.14 4.25
C ARG A 46 -7.78 -12.75 5.48
N ARG A 47 -7.74 -11.48 5.88
CA ARG A 47 -8.57 -10.92 6.96
C ARG A 47 -10.01 -10.62 6.56
N GLY A 48 -10.41 -10.92 5.32
CA GLY A 48 -11.77 -10.77 4.84
C GLY A 48 -12.11 -9.36 4.34
N TYR A 49 -11.10 -8.52 4.09
CA TYR A 49 -11.33 -7.23 3.44
C TYR A 49 -11.51 -7.39 1.94
N THR A 50 -12.42 -6.59 1.37
CA THR A 50 -12.38 -6.24 -0.05
C THR A 50 -11.36 -5.13 -0.23
N VAL A 51 -10.32 -5.37 -1.03
CA VAL A 51 -9.18 -4.45 -1.20
C VAL A 51 -9.21 -3.80 -2.57
N MET A 52 -9.10 -2.48 -2.62
CA MET A 52 -9.12 -1.65 -3.83
C MET A 52 -7.98 -0.64 -3.82
N ILE A 53 -7.59 -0.11 -4.98
CA ILE A 53 -6.68 1.04 -5.06
C ILE A 53 -7.46 2.33 -4.77
N GLY A 54 -6.95 3.19 -3.89
CA GLY A 54 -7.57 4.47 -3.56
C GLY A 54 -7.12 5.55 -4.52
N LYS A 55 -8.01 6.06 -5.38
CA LYS A 55 -7.68 7.20 -6.25
C LYS A 55 -7.99 8.52 -5.55
N ILE A 56 -7.00 9.42 -5.49
CA ILE A 56 -7.13 10.79 -4.99
C ILE A 56 -6.73 11.78 -6.11
N PRO A 57 -7.08 13.07 -6.01
CA PRO A 57 -6.81 14.04 -7.08
C PRO A 57 -5.35 14.07 -7.53
N ASP A 58 -4.40 14.02 -6.59
CA ASP A 58 -2.97 14.16 -6.86
C ASP A 58 -2.19 12.84 -6.74
N GLY A 59 -2.88 11.69 -6.81
CA GLY A 59 -2.22 10.39 -6.82
C GLY A 59 -3.10 9.19 -6.47
N GLU A 60 -2.45 8.16 -5.93
CA GLU A 60 -3.11 6.95 -5.47
C GLU A 60 -2.57 6.56 -4.09
N VAL A 61 -3.45 6.04 -3.25
CA VAL A 61 -3.14 5.30 -2.03
C VAL A 61 -3.13 3.81 -2.38
N ASP A 62 -2.14 3.08 -1.90
CA ASP A 62 -1.93 1.68 -2.30
C ASP A 62 -3.16 0.83 -2.03
N PHE A 63 -3.76 0.92 -0.84
CA PHE A 63 -4.94 0.12 -0.50
C PHE A 63 -6.01 0.89 0.26
N VAL A 64 -7.25 0.71 -0.20
CA VAL A 64 -8.49 0.92 0.56
C VAL A 64 -9.06 -0.46 0.86
N ALA A 65 -9.08 -0.83 2.14
CA ALA A 65 -9.59 -2.12 2.59
C ALA A 65 -10.95 -1.90 3.28
N GLN A 66 -11.98 -2.61 2.83
CA GLN A 66 -13.33 -2.49 3.36
C GLN A 66 -13.92 -3.85 3.76
N ARG A 67 -14.47 -3.93 4.97
CA ARG A 67 -15.14 -5.13 5.53
C ARG A 67 -16.34 -4.67 6.33
N GLN A 68 -17.54 -4.96 5.87
CA GLN A 68 -18.79 -4.48 6.51
C GLN A 68 -18.76 -2.94 6.69
N ASN A 69 -18.87 -2.47 7.94
CA ASN A 69 -18.80 -1.05 8.32
C ASN A 69 -17.39 -0.57 8.67
N GLU A 70 -16.38 -1.44 8.53
CA GLU A 70 -14.98 -1.06 8.71
C GLU A 70 -14.37 -0.67 7.38
N ARG A 71 -13.55 0.37 7.43
CA ARG A 71 -12.68 0.79 6.34
C ARG A 71 -11.34 1.20 6.93
N LEU A 72 -10.27 0.90 6.22
CA LEU A 72 -8.94 1.41 6.52
C LEU A 72 -8.18 1.72 5.24
N TYR A 73 -7.20 2.60 5.36
CA TYR A 73 -6.33 3.02 4.28
C TYR A 73 -4.89 2.63 4.60
N VAL A 74 -4.18 2.07 3.63
CA VAL A 74 -2.81 1.60 3.81
C VAL A 74 -1.94 2.12 2.67
N GLN A 75 -0.83 2.74 3.04
CA GLN A 75 0.28 3.08 2.16
C GLN A 75 1.49 2.22 2.54
N VAL A 76 2.16 1.61 1.57
CA VAL A 76 3.31 0.71 1.81
C VAL A 76 4.59 1.35 1.28
N THR A 77 5.64 1.40 2.08
CA THR A 77 6.94 1.93 1.65
C THR A 77 8.09 1.11 2.24
N GLN A 78 9.17 0.92 1.49
CA GLN A 78 10.34 0.19 2.00
C GLN A 78 11.08 1.01 3.06
N GLU A 79 11.48 2.22 2.68
CA GLU A 79 12.25 3.12 3.53
C GLU A 79 11.89 4.57 3.20
N ILE A 80 11.84 5.42 4.22
CA ILE A 80 11.71 6.86 4.00
C ILE A 80 13.11 7.47 4.03
N LYS A 81 13.71 7.58 2.83
CA LYS A 81 15.09 8.06 2.64
C LYS A 81 15.22 9.60 2.62
N SER A 82 14.09 10.31 2.58
CA SER A 82 14.07 11.77 2.57
C SER A 82 12.77 12.32 3.12
N GLU A 83 12.79 13.50 3.72
CA GLU A 83 11.59 14.23 4.14
C GLU A 83 10.60 14.44 2.98
N LYS A 84 11.09 14.59 1.75
CA LYS A 84 10.24 14.72 0.56
C LYS A 84 9.44 13.43 0.29
N THR A 85 10.09 12.28 0.43
CA THR A 85 9.43 10.97 0.31
C THR A 85 8.43 10.82 1.44
N GLU A 86 8.83 11.20 2.66
CA GLU A 86 7.95 11.15 3.84
C GLU A 86 6.66 11.91 3.59
N LYS A 87 6.81 13.20 3.30
CA LYS A 87 5.69 14.11 3.09
C LYS A 87 4.73 13.58 2.03
N ARG A 88 5.25 13.08 0.91
CA ARG A 88 4.44 12.51 -0.17
C ARG A 88 3.61 11.30 0.28
N GLU A 89 4.17 10.37 1.06
CA GLU A 89 3.44 9.18 1.50
C GLU A 89 2.32 9.53 2.49
N TYR A 90 2.56 10.49 3.41
CA TYR A 90 1.54 10.94 4.36
C TYR A 90 0.51 11.88 3.72
N GLU A 91 0.91 12.81 2.85
CA GLU A 91 0.01 13.80 2.22
C GLU A 91 -1.14 13.12 1.47
N ARG A 92 -0.86 12.01 0.76
CA ARG A 92 -1.88 11.21 0.07
C ARG A 92 -2.97 10.69 1.00
N LEU A 93 -2.59 10.27 2.20
CA LEU A 93 -3.53 9.80 3.22
C LEU A 93 -4.26 10.97 3.91
N LEU A 94 -3.60 12.12 4.07
CA LEU A 94 -4.20 13.33 4.65
C LEU A 94 -5.26 13.97 3.73
N GLU A 95 -5.14 13.81 2.42
CA GLU A 95 -6.17 14.24 1.46
C GLU A 95 -7.51 13.51 1.66
N ILE A 96 -7.51 12.34 2.28
CA ILE A 96 -8.71 11.56 2.58
C ILE A 96 -9.36 12.12 3.85
N ARG A 97 -10.35 13.01 3.65
CA ARG A 97 -11.03 13.78 4.72
C ARG A 97 -12.10 13.02 5.51
N ASP A 98 -11.88 11.73 5.74
CA ASP A 98 -12.70 10.93 6.67
C ASP A 98 -11.91 10.56 7.93
N ASN A 99 -12.58 9.91 8.88
CA ASN A 99 -12.00 9.54 10.17
C ASN A 99 -11.69 8.03 10.28
N TYR A 100 -11.68 7.31 9.16
CA TYR A 100 -11.29 5.90 9.20
C TYR A 100 -9.78 5.77 9.43
N PRO A 101 -9.32 4.67 10.05
CA PRO A 101 -7.90 4.41 10.29
C PRO A 101 -7.04 4.49 9.03
N LYS A 102 -5.86 5.11 9.17
CA LYS A 102 -4.89 5.33 8.09
C LYS A 102 -3.53 4.83 8.57
N TYR A 103 -2.86 4.04 7.73
CA TYR A 103 -1.58 3.40 8.07
C TYR A 103 -0.52 3.65 7.01
N VAL A 104 0.71 3.89 7.47
CA VAL A 104 1.92 3.79 6.64
C VAL A 104 2.73 2.59 7.13
N LEU A 105 2.85 1.57 6.30
CA LEU A 105 3.61 0.36 6.61
C LEU A 105 5.03 0.48 6.06
N ARG A 106 6.02 0.31 6.94
CA ARG A 106 7.45 0.48 6.61
C ARG A 106 8.26 -0.79 6.88
N SER A 107 9.38 -0.99 6.17
CA SER A 107 10.34 -2.07 6.45
C SER A 107 11.63 -1.60 7.12
N ASP A 108 11.75 -0.32 7.48
CA ASP A 108 12.91 0.22 8.20
C ASP A 108 12.72 0.22 9.73
N GLU A 109 13.85 0.29 10.46
CA GLU A 109 13.87 0.23 11.94
C GLU A 109 13.13 1.40 12.64
N PHE A 110 12.82 2.48 11.91
CA PHE A 110 12.10 3.66 12.42
C PHE A 110 10.61 3.68 12.05
N ALA A 111 10.00 2.50 11.91
CA ALA A 111 8.64 2.36 11.41
C ALA A 111 7.53 2.79 12.39
N GLY A 112 7.83 3.10 13.65
CA GLY A 112 6.83 3.47 14.65
C GLY A 112 6.54 4.98 14.70
N GLY A 113 5.27 5.37 14.81
CA GLY A 113 4.91 6.77 15.05
C GLY A 113 3.45 7.10 14.78
N ASN A 114 3.10 8.36 14.99
CA ASN A 114 1.83 8.94 14.57
C ASN A 114 2.08 10.31 13.97
N TYR A 115 1.57 10.54 12.77
CA TYR A 115 1.62 11.84 12.09
C TYR A 115 0.20 12.24 11.70
N GLU A 116 -0.34 13.26 12.36
CA GLU A 116 -1.69 13.79 12.10
C GLU A 116 -2.79 12.70 12.11
N GLY A 117 -2.68 11.71 13.00
CA GLY A 117 -3.63 10.60 13.11
C GLY A 117 -3.33 9.41 12.20
N ILE A 118 -2.36 9.52 11.28
CA ILE A 118 -1.85 8.40 10.48
C ILE A 118 -0.87 7.60 11.33
N LYS A 119 -1.12 6.30 11.50
CA LYS A 119 -0.27 5.41 12.28
C LYS A 119 0.81 4.79 11.40
N SER A 120 2.05 4.99 11.78
CA SER A 120 3.18 4.29 11.14
C SER A 120 3.50 3.05 11.93
N MET A 121 3.68 1.93 11.23
CA MET A 121 4.08 0.67 11.85
C MET A 121 4.97 -0.17 10.94
N HIS A 122 5.76 -1.05 11.55
CA HIS A 122 6.58 -1.98 10.79
C HIS A 122 5.69 -3.02 10.11
N ILE A 123 6.03 -3.42 8.88
CA ILE A 123 5.26 -4.41 8.12
C ILE A 123 5.18 -5.73 8.90
N ALA A 124 6.27 -6.16 9.56
CA ALA A 124 6.24 -7.37 10.37
C ALA A 124 5.23 -7.28 11.52
N ASP A 125 5.12 -6.13 12.19
CA ASP A 125 4.14 -5.92 13.26
C ASP A 125 2.72 -5.98 12.71
N PHE A 126 2.48 -5.44 11.51
CA PHE A 126 1.19 -5.54 10.84
C PHE A 126 0.83 -6.99 10.55
N LEU A 127 1.76 -7.77 10.01
CA LEU A 127 1.54 -9.18 9.66
C LEU A 127 1.35 -10.08 10.88
N LEU A 128 1.99 -9.76 12.01
CA LEU A 128 1.88 -10.51 13.26
C LEU A 128 0.71 -10.06 14.13
N SER A 129 0.14 -8.89 13.86
CA SER A 129 -1.01 -8.34 14.60
C SER A 129 -2.27 -9.17 14.40
N THR A 130 -3.00 -9.42 15.48
CA THR A 130 -4.38 -9.97 15.44
C THR A 130 -5.43 -8.89 15.32
N GLU A 131 -5.05 -7.62 15.47
CA GLU A 131 -5.92 -6.46 15.29
C GLU A 131 -5.94 -6.03 13.82
N TYR A 132 -6.97 -5.26 13.44
CA TYR A 132 -7.34 -4.78 12.09
C TYR A 132 -8.08 -5.85 11.27
#